data_AF-A0A7Y2NVE5-F1
#
_entry.id   AF-A0A7Y2NVE5-F1
#
_cell.length_a   1.000
_cell.length_b   1.000
_cell.length_c   1.000
_cell.angle_alpha   90.00
_cell.angle_beta   90.00
_cell.angle_gamma   90.00
#
_symmetry.space_group_name_H-M   'P 1'
#
loop_
_entity.id
_entity.type
_entity.pdbx_description
1 polymer ?
#
loop_
_entity_poly.entity_id
_entity_poly.type
_entity_poly.pdbx_seq_one_letter_code
_entity_poly.pdbx_strand_id
1 'polypeptide(L)' 'MLHSTRRVYSGRVIDLDIDEVEFPNGSRGSFEMVRHSGAAAVVPFLDPPTAPDPRVVLIRQFRHATGGYIHEI' A
#
# COMPACT_ATOMS: atom_id res chain seq x y z
N MET A 1 17.94 -7.44 -7.41
CA MET A 1 17.22 -8.63 -7.92
C MET A 1 16.73 -9.46 -6.73
N LEU A 2 15.54 -10.04 -6.77
CA LEU A 2 15.06 -10.96 -5.72
C LEU A 2 15.75 -12.32 -5.88
N HIS A 3 16.38 -12.82 -4.82
CA HIS A 3 17.08 -14.11 -4.78
C HIS A 3 16.24 -15.20 -4.13
N SER A 4 15.67 -14.92 -2.96
CA SER A 4 14.83 -15.86 -2.23
C SER A 4 13.76 -15.13 -1.42
N THR A 5 12.67 -15.83 -1.13
CA THR A 5 11.58 -15.35 -0.29
C THR A 5 11.25 -16.43 0.73
N ARG A 6 11.15 -16.05 2.00
CA ARG A 6 10.73 -16.96 3.08
C ARG A 6 9.61 -16.33 3.89
N ARG A 7 8.43 -16.97 3.84
CA ARG A 7 7.28 -16.63 4.69
C ARG A 7 7.62 -16.83 6.17
N VAL A 8 7.47 -15.79 6.98
CA VAL A 8 7.67 -15.84 8.43
C VAL A 8 6.38 -15.69 9.22
N TYR A 9 5.35 -15.08 8.63
CA TYR A 9 4.03 -14.99 9.23
C TYR A 9 2.96 -14.98 8.13
N SER A 10 1.89 -15.76 8.34
CA SER A 10 0.69 -15.69 7.50
C SER A 10 -0.52 -15.39 8.36
N GLY A 11 -1.10 -14.22 8.13
CA GLY A 11 -2.26 -13.73 8.84
C GLY A 11 -3.52 -13.80 7.99
N ARG A 12 -4.64 -13.38 8.58
CA ARG A 12 -5.92 -13.27 7.85
C ARG A 12 -5.92 -12.12 6.83
N VAL A 13 -5.19 -11.05 7.12
CA VAL A 13 -5.24 -9.79 6.34
C VAL A 13 -3.91 -9.53 5.61
N ILE A 14 -2.79 -9.86 6.25
CA ILE A 14 -1.45 -9.64 5.71
C ILE A 14 -0.58 -10.87 5.90
N ASP A 15 0.44 -10.94 5.07
CA ASP A 15 1.56 -11.86 5.20
C ASP A 15 2.86 -11.09 5.40
N LEU A 16 3.83 -11.69 6.09
CA LEU A 16 5.17 -11.15 6.26
C LEU A 16 6.20 -12.14 5.71
N ASP A 17 7.02 -11.65 4.78
CA ASP A 17 8.09 -12.39 4.13
C ASP A 17 9.44 -11.77 4.47
N ILE A 18 10.47 -12.60 4.53
CA ILE A 18 11.87 -12.16 4.47
C ILE A 18 12.37 -12.42 3.05
N ASP A 19 12.66 -11.35 2.33
CA ASP A 19 13.20 -11.38 0.97
C ASP A 19 14.72 -11.15 1.00
N GLU A 20 15.50 -12.03 0.37
CA GLU A 20 16.91 -11.78 0.08
C GLU A 20 17.02 -11.07 -1.27
N VAL A 21 17.63 -9.89 -1.30
CA VAL A 21 17.77 -9.09 -2.52
C VAL A 21 19.22 -8.70 -2.76
N GLU A 22 19.56 -8.55 -4.03
CA GLU A 22 20.83 -7.98 -4.47
C GLU A 22 20.64 -6.52 -4.90
N PHE A 23 21.53 -5.68 -4.39
CA PHE A 23 21.59 -4.25 -4.65
C PHE A 23 22.36 -3.94 -5.95
N PRO A 24 22.21 -2.74 -6.52
CA PRO A 24 22.91 -2.36 -7.76
C PRO A 24 24.45 -2.44 -7.68
N ASN A 25 25.03 -2.43 -6.49
CA ASN A 25 26.47 -2.57 -6.25
C ASN A 25 26.93 -4.04 -6.09
N GLY A 26 26.06 -5.02 -6.32
CA GLY A 26 26.35 -6.46 -6.18
C GLY A 26 26.31 -6.99 -4.75
N SER A 27 26.13 -6.15 -3.74
CA SER A 27 25.94 -6.62 -2.35
C SER A 27 24.55 -7.19 -2.13
N ARG A 28 24.39 -8.03 -1.10
CA ARG A 28 23.12 -8.66 -0.73
C ARG A 28 22.61 -8.16 0.61
N GLY A 29 21.29 -8.13 0.77
CA GLY A 29 20.63 -7.77 2.02
C GLY A 29 19.27 -8.44 2.16
N SER A 30 18.77 -8.49 3.40
CA SER A 30 17.45 -9.03 3.74
C SER A 30 16.45 -7.90 3.98
N PHE A 31 15.24 -8.04 3.44
CA PHE A 31 14.11 -7.13 3.65
C PHE A 31 12.93 -7.84 4.29
N GLU A 32 12.30 -7.19 5.27
CA GLU A 32 10.99 -7.56 5.78
C GLU A 32 9.91 -6.98 4.86
N MET A 33 9.14 -7.84 4.20
CA MET A 33 8.15 -7.47 3.20
C MET A 33 6.74 -7.83 3.68
N VAL A 34 5.91 -6.80 3.89
CA VAL A 34 4.47 -6.97 4.17
C VAL A 34 3.72 -7.12 2.84
N ARG A 35 2.95 -8.20 2.68
CA ARG A 35 2.09 -8.44 1.51
C ARG A 35 0.62 -8.42 1.89
N HIS A 36 -0.21 -7.79 1.06
CA HIS A 36 -1.67 -7.78 1.19
C HIS A 36 -2.31 -8.08 -0.17
N SER A 37 -3.56 -8.55 -0.19
CA SER A 37 -4.28 -8.97 -1.41
C SER A 37 -4.59 -7.84 -2.41
N GLY A 38 -4.05 -6.64 -2.22
CA GLY A 38 -4.39 -5.46 -3.00
C GLY A 38 -5.69 -4.80 -2.54
N ALA A 39 -5.91 -3.60 -3.06
CA ALA A 39 -7.14 -2.82 -2.93
C ALA A 39 -7.25 -1.90 -4.15
N ALA A 40 -8.42 -1.29 -4.35
CA ALA A 40 -8.62 -0.24 -5.34
C ALA A 40 -8.99 1.06 -4.63
N ALA A 41 -8.60 2.18 -5.22
CA ALA A 41 -9.03 3.51 -4.82
C ALA A 41 -9.75 4.16 -6.00
N VAL A 42 -10.83 4.91 -5.73
CA VAL A 42 -11.64 5.56 -6.77
C VAL A 42 -11.62 7.05 -6.51
N VAL A 43 -11.40 7.85 -7.55
CA VAL A 43 -11.52 9.32 -7.44
C VAL A 43 -12.86 9.73 -8.05
N PRO A 44 -13.93 9.90 -7.24
CA PRO A 44 -15.24 10.27 -7.75
C PRO A 44 -15.32 11.77 -8.01
N PHE A 45 -15.48 12.15 -9.27
CA PHE A 45 -15.69 13.54 -9.69
C PHE A 45 -17.18 13.89 -9.63
N LEU A 46 -17.50 15.04 -9.03
CA LEU A 46 -18.86 15.61 -9.03
C LEU A 46 -19.11 16.55 -10.21
N ASP A 47 -18.04 17.05 -10.81
CA ASP A 47 -18.06 17.93 -11.97
C ASP A 47 -17.27 17.26 -13.12
N PRO A 48 -17.39 17.72 -14.38
CA PRO A 48 -16.53 17.21 -15.44
C PRO A 48 -15.06 17.33 -15.05
N PRO A 49 -14.22 16.29 -15.23
CA PRO A 49 -12.79 16.34 -14.86
C PRO A 49 -12.00 17.46 -15.56
N THR A 50 -12.56 18.02 -16.63
CA THR A 50 -12.01 19.14 -17.41
C THR A 50 -12.43 20.52 -16.91
N ALA A 51 -13.27 20.62 -15.87
CA ALA A 51 -13.64 21.91 -15.30
C ALA A 51 -12.42 22.60 -14.66
N PRO A 52 -12.41 23.94 -14.50
CA PRO A 52 -11.27 24.66 -13.89
C PRO A 52 -10.99 24.28 -12.43
N ASP A 53 -12.03 23.87 -11.69
CA ASP A 53 -11.94 23.42 -10.29
C ASP A 53 -12.97 22.30 -10.02
N PRO A 54 -12.71 21.08 -10.50
CA PRO A 54 -13.65 19.97 -10.38
C PRO A 54 -13.59 19.41 -8.97
N ARG A 55 -14.76 19.25 -8.35
CA ARG A 55 -14.84 18.74 -6.98
C ARG A 55 -14.81 17.21 -6.97
N VAL A 56 -14.22 16.67 -5.90
CA VAL A 56 -14.21 15.23 -5.63
C VAL A 56 -14.84 14.92 -4.28
N VAL A 57 -15.43 13.73 -4.15
CA VAL A 57 -15.93 13.24 -2.86
C VAL A 57 -14.83 12.47 -2.15
N LEU A 58 -14.63 12.79 -0.87
CA LEU A 58 -13.81 12.03 0.06
C LEU A 58 -14.68 11.46 1.17
N ILE A 59 -14.24 10.37 1.77
CA ILE A 59 -14.84 9.82 2.98
C ILE A 59 -13.96 10.13 4.18
N ARG A 60 -14.57 10.45 5.33
CA ARG A 60 -13.87 10.65 6.59
C ARG A 60 -14.01 9.40 7.46
N GLN A 61 -12.93 8.64 7.62
CA GLN A 61 -12.96 7.34 8.30
C GLN A 61 -11.88 7.21 9.36
N PHE A 62 -12.18 6.52 10.46
CA PHE A 62 -11.20 6.18 11.48
C PHE A 62 -10.38 4.97 11.03
N ARG A 63 -9.04 5.11 11.01
CA ARG A 63 -8.12 4.01 10.71
C ARG A 63 -7.32 3.67 11.96
N HIS A 64 -7.47 2.45 12.47
CA HIS A 64 -6.71 1.98 13.64
C HIS A 64 -5.19 2.12 13.43
N ALA A 65 -4.69 1.85 12.23
CA ALA A 65 -3.27 1.94 11.89
C ALA A 65 -2.70 3.37 12.03
N THR A 66 -3.52 4.40 11.84
CA THR A 66 -3.11 5.80 12.01
C THR A 66 -3.51 6.37 13.37
N GLY A 67 -4.27 5.62 14.16
CA GLY A 67 -4.81 6.08 15.45
C GLY A 67 -5.81 7.23 15.34
N GLY A 68 -6.39 7.49 14.17
CA GLY A 68 -7.20 8.68 13.96
C GLY A 68 -8.10 8.66 12.72
N TYR A 69 -8.83 9.75 12.54
CA TYR A 69 -9.66 9.97 11.35
C TYR A 69 -8.83 10.54 10.22
N ILE A 70 -8.98 9.97 9.01
CA ILE A 70 -8.40 10.48 7.78
C ILE A 70 -9.49 10.76 6.75
N HIS A 71 -9.22 11.69 5.83
CA HIS A 71 -9.99 11.83 4.60
C HIS A 71 -9.29 11.02 3.51
N GLU A 72 -10.02 10.12 2.85
CA GLU A 72 -9.49 9.22 1.84
C GLU A 72 -10.46 9.08 0.65
N ILE A 73 -9.91 8.55 -0.44
CA ILE A 73 -10.62 8.20 -1.69
C ILE A 73 -11.01 6.72 -1.68
#